data_AF-A0A962W5J6-F1
#
_entry.id   AF-A0A962W5J6-F1
#
_cell.length_a   1.000
_cell.length_b   1.000
_cell.length_c   1.000
_cell.angle_alpha   90.00
_cell.angle_beta   90.00
_cell.angle_gamma   90.00
#
_symmetry.space_group_name_H-M   'P 1'
#
loop_
_entity.id
_entity.type
_entity.pdbx_description
1 polymer ?
#
loop_
_entity_poly.entity_id
_entity_poly.type
_entity_poly.pdbx_seq_one_letter_code
_entity_poly.pdbx_strand_id
1 'polypeptide(L)' 'MSDAHLPVERLSIILGEVKDVRVSQRGPRRTRLDVAADALPALLELLKGRAGYVHLSAISCVDWPADDQ' A
#
# COMPACT_ATOMS: atom_id res chain seq x y z
N MET A 1 8.67 15.73 1.05
CA MET A 1 7.36 15.27 0.56
C MET A 1 7.56 14.79 -0.87
N SER A 2 7.59 13.48 -1.07
CA SER A 2 7.77 12.86 -2.39
C SER A 2 6.42 12.86 -3.09
N ASP A 3 6.28 13.61 -4.18
CA ASP A 3 5.09 13.61 -5.03
C ASP A 3 4.98 12.25 -5.76
N ALA A 4 4.41 11.27 -5.08
CA ALA A 4 3.99 10.04 -5.71
C ALA A 4 2.73 10.36 -6.53
N HIS A 5 2.86 10.42 -7.86
CA HIS A 5 1.71 10.60 -8.74
C HIS A 5 0.89 9.31 -8.74
N LEU A 6 -0.07 9.24 -7.81
CA LEU A 6 -0.95 8.09 -7.68
C LEU A 6 -1.91 8.08 -8.88
N PRO A 7 -2.04 6.95 -9.60
CA PRO A 7 -2.80 6.88 -10.85
C PRO A 7 -4.32 7.10 -10.69
N VAL A 8 -4.79 7.38 -9.47
CA VAL A 8 -6.18 7.68 -9.15
C VAL A 8 -6.17 8.73 -8.04
N GLU A 9 -6.74 9.92 -8.28
CA GLU A 9 -6.95 10.95 -7.22
C GLU A 9 -7.64 10.38 -5.97
N ARG A 10 -8.43 9.31 -6.15
CA ARG A 10 -9.13 8.61 -5.08
C ARG A 10 -8.19 7.82 -4.15
N LEU A 11 -7.05 7.35 -4.66
CA LEU A 11 -6.13 6.53 -3.89
C LEU A 11 -5.32 7.38 -2.90
N SER A 12 -4.90 8.60 -3.26
CA SER A 12 -4.23 9.52 -2.32
C SER A 12 -5.13 9.86 -1.13
N ILE A 13 -6.41 10.10 -1.38
CA ILE A 13 -7.42 10.38 -0.34
C ILE A 13 -7.54 9.18 0.62
N ILE A 14 -7.72 7.97 0.08
CA ILE A 14 -7.89 6.76 0.88
C ILE A 14 -6.65 6.46 1.73
N LEU A 15 -5.46 6.63 1.15
CA LEU A 15 -4.21 6.36 1.85
C LEU A 15 -3.91 7.39 2.95
N GLY A 16 -4.44 8.62 2.84
CA GLY A 16 -4.35 9.62 3.90
C GLY A 16 -5.14 9.28 5.16
N GLU A 17 -6.09 8.35 5.09
CA GLU A 17 -6.90 7.90 6.25
C GLU A 17 -6.24 6.77 7.04
N VAL A 18 -5.21 6.12 6.47
CA VAL A 18 -4.50 5.02 7.12
C VAL A 18 -3.25 5.57 7.81
N LYS A 19 -3.13 5.33 9.12
CA LYS A 19 -1.96 5.75 9.90
C LYS A 19 -0.70 5.02 9.41
N ASP A 20 0.41 5.75 9.41
CA ASP A 20 1.75 5.21 9.19
C ASP A 20 1.96 4.46 7.86
N VAL A 21 1.25 4.86 6.80
CA VAL A 21 1.48 4.34 5.44
C VAL A 21 2.60 5.10 4.76
N ARG A 22 3.62 4.38 4.28
CA ARG A 22 4.65 4.93 3.40
C ARG A 22 4.35 4.54 1.96
N VAL A 23 4.25 5.55 1.10
CA VAL A 23 3.97 5.37 -0.33
C VAL A 23 5.25 5.57 -1.13
N SER A 24 5.58 4.64 -2.03
CA SER A 24 6.67 4.79 -2.99
C SER A 24 6.27 4.36 -4.40
N GLN A 25 6.65 5.15 -5.40
CA GLN A 25 6.45 4.80 -6.80
C GLN A 25 7.60 3.92 -7.30
N ARG A 26 7.29 2.74 -7.83
CA ARG A 26 8.27 1.75 -8.34
C ARG A 26 8.19 1.58 -9.86
N GLY A 27 7.37 2.37 -10.54
CA GLY A 27 7.21 2.40 -11.98
C GLY A 27 5.93 3.15 -12.40
N PRO A 28 5.68 3.34 -13.72
CA PRO A 28 4.56 4.14 -14.21
C PRO A 28 3.18 3.69 -13.71
N ARG A 29 2.99 2.38 -13.47
CA ARG A 29 1.74 1.79 -12.95
C ARG A 29 1.96 0.93 -11.69
N ARG A 30 3.04 1.18 -10.95
CA ARG A 30 3.42 0.37 -9.78
C ARG A 30 3.66 1.25 -8.57
N THR A 31 2.74 1.19 -7.62
CA THR A 31 2.84 1.84 -6.31
C THR A 31 3.09 0.77 -5.26
N ARG A 32 4.07 1.00 -4.39
CA ARG A 32 4.32 0.20 -3.20
C ARG A 32 3.81 0.97 -1.99
N LEU A 33 3.13 0.26 -1.10
CA LEU A 33 2.67 0.73 0.19
C LEU A 33 3.36 -0.12 1.26
N ASP A 34 4.08 0.52 2.16
CA ASP A 34 4.53 -0.10 3.40
C ASP A 34 3.58 0.36 4.51
N VAL A 35 3.01 -0.59 5.26
CA VAL A 35 1.98 -0.36 6.28
C VAL A 35 2.30 -1.20 7.52
N ALA A 36 1.90 -0.72 8.70
CA ALA A 36 1.98 -1.50 9.93
C ALA A 36 1.09 -2.76 9.85
N ALA A 37 1.52 -3.84 10.52
CA ALA A 37 0.85 -5.15 10.41
C ALA A 37 -0.60 -5.12 10.91
N ASP A 38 -0.87 -4.33 11.95
CA ASP A 38 -2.19 -4.14 12.55
C ASP A 38 -3.13 -3.27 11.68
N ALA A 39 -2.58 -2.38 10.85
CA ALA A 39 -3.34 -1.55 9.93
C ALA A 39 -3.66 -2.24 8.58
N LEU A 40 -3.02 -3.38 8.27
CA LEU A 40 -3.20 -4.10 7.01
C LEU A 40 -4.67 -4.49 6.73
N PRO A 41 -5.45 -5.06 7.69
CA PRO A 41 -6.84 -5.42 7.43
C PRO A 41 -7.71 -4.22 7.02
N ALA A 42 -7.56 -3.09 7.72
CA ALA A 42 -8.31 -1.87 7.41
C ALA A 42 -7.95 -1.31 6.03
N LEU A 43 -6.67 -1.33 5.67
CA LEU A 43 -6.21 -0.92 4.34
C LEU A 43 -6.84 -1.79 3.24
N LEU A 44 -6.87 -3.11 3.42
CA LEU A 44 -7.44 -4.03 2.42
C LEU A 44 -8.93 -3.78 2.19
N GLU A 45 -9.70 -3.51 3.25
CA GLU A 45 -11.13 -3.18 3.13
C GLU A 45 -11.35 -1.85 2.39
N LEU A 46 -10.54 -0.83 2.70
CA LEU A 46 -10.59 0.45 1.99
C LEU A 46 -10.23 0.29 0.51
N LEU A 47 -9.20 -0.49 0.18
CA LEU A 47 -8.77 -0.76 -1.18
C LEU A 47 -9.86 -1.51 -1.97
N LYS A 48 -10.46 -2.54 -1.38
CA LYS A 48 -11.54 -3.31 -1.99
C LYS A 48 -12.79 -2.48 -2.19
N GLY A 49 -13.25 -1.77 -1.16
CA GLY A 49 -14.52 -1.04 -1.17
C GLY A 49 -14.45 0.30 -1.90
N ARG A 50 -13.51 1.17 -1.54
CA ARG A 50 -13.48 2.57 -2.02
C ARG A 50 -12.58 2.80 -3.22
N ALA A 51 -11.55 1.97 -3.40
CA ALA A 51 -10.65 2.05 -4.54
C ALA A 51 -10.90 0.98 -5.62
N GLY A 52 -11.81 0.03 -5.39
CA GLY A 52 -12.23 -0.96 -6.39
C GLY A 52 -11.20 -2.04 -6.71
N TYR A 53 -10.21 -2.26 -5.85
CA TYR A 53 -9.26 -3.37 -5.99
C TYR A 53 -9.93 -4.69 -5.57
N VAL A 54 -10.73 -5.26 -6.48
CA VAL A 54 -11.52 -6.48 -6.24
C VAL A 54 -10.76 -7.78 -6.52
N HIS A 55 -9.65 -7.70 -7.26
CA HIS A 55 -8.83 -8.86 -7.62
C HIS A 55 -7.50 -8.85 -6.86
N LEU A 56 -7.26 -9.90 -6.08
CA LEU A 56 -5.97 -10.19 -5.46
C LEU A 56 -5.19 -11.13 -6.36
N SER A 57 -4.13 -10.62 -6.99
CA SER A 57 -3.35 -11.39 -7.97
C SER A 57 -2.40 -12.40 -7.34
N ALA A 58 -1.78 -12.05 -6.20
CA ALA A 58 -0.83 -12.91 -5.50
C ALA A 58 -0.65 -12.47 -4.04
N ILE A 59 -0.28 -13.44 -3.19
CA ILE A 59 0.28 -13.21 -1.86
C ILE A 59 1.67 -13.86 -1.86
N SER A 60 2.69 -13.07 -1.52
CA SER A 60 4.05 -13.57 -1.32
C SER A 60 4.53 -13.13 0.05
N CYS A 61 5.01 -14.07 0.86
CA CYS A 61 5.64 -13.81 2.14
C CYS A 61 7.13 -14.02 1.99
N VAL A 62 7.93 -13.06 2.47
CA VAL A 62 9.39 -13.14 2.45
C VAL A 62 9.86 -13.11 3.89
N ASP A 63 10.63 -14.12 4.27
CA ASP A 63 11.35 -14.14 5.53
C ASP A 63 12.73 -13.52 5.28
N TRP A 64 12.96 -12.34 5.86
CA TRP A 64 14.25 -11.67 5.76
C TRP A 64 15.10 -12.12 6.94
N PRO A 65 16.36 -12.51 6.72
CA PRO A 65 17.25 -12.76 7.85
C PRO A 65 17.32 -11.49 8.69
N ALA A 66 17.32 -11.64 10.01
CA ALA A 66 17.56 -10.52 10.88
C ALA A 66 18.97 -9.98 10.59
N ASP A 67 19.08 -8.65 10.43
CA ASP A 67 20.37 -7.98 10.22
C ASP A 67 21.15 -7.98 11.56
N ASP A 68 21.57 -9.16 12.01
CA ASP A 68 22.50 -9.34 13.13
C ASP A 68 23.89 -9.63 12.55
N GLN A 69 24.46 -8.60 11.91
CA GLN A 69 25.91 -8.42 11.74
C GLN A 69 26.30 -7.00 12.14
#